data_AF-A0A9D9S7F0-F1
#
_entry.id   AF-A0A9D9S7F0-F1
#
_cell.length_a   1.000
_cell.length_b   1.000
_cell.length_c   1.000
_cell.angle_alpha   90.00
_cell.angle_beta   90.00
_cell.angle_gamma   90.00
#
_symmetry.space_group_name_H-M   'P 1'
#
loop_
_entity.id
_entity.type
_entity.pdbx_description
1 polymer ?
#
loop_
_entity_poly.entity_id
_entity_poly.type
_entity_poly.pdbx_seq_one_letter_code
_entity_poly.pdbx_strand_id
1 'polypeptide(L)'
;MLRLLASLIGLSSLPALAADAPAEFGSAFYTGLSISVVQVRVANTAGKSFFGSGVVVAENEVITNCHVTRQAARIEVAKGALVYPVFGQKADMNNDLCLLRTAPMPLRVAALREASSVQAGEKSFYYGYSGGIEAFFAPGRVATTHPYEGSAVIETSSGFALGGSGGGLFDTEGRLLGITTFLASGHAGGYFAMPAELIARVRKLPETDVGPISGLAIWERPDAAQPWFLRVARLGTQSRWEAAAQLALAWTVEEPDNADAWHQAGVALSRAERHAPALDALQRALTLSPDHPDILFHKAVALSRTGSRMEAERIRERLALADAALAEQLGQAIGCLASC
;
A
#
# COMPACT_ATOMS: atom_id res chain seq x y z
N MET A 1 -37.96 54.50 -12.43
CA MET A 1 -36.65 54.07 -12.96
C MET A 1 -35.79 53.58 -11.79
N LEU A 2 -35.85 52.28 -11.53
CA LEU A 2 -35.17 51.61 -10.42
C LEU A 2 -33.73 51.26 -10.87
N ARG A 3 -32.70 51.86 -10.28
CA ARG A 3 -31.29 51.55 -10.58
C ARG A 3 -30.84 50.38 -9.70
N LEU A 4 -30.73 49.18 -10.28
CA LEU A 4 -29.99 48.07 -9.69
C LEU A 4 -28.48 48.37 -9.75
N LEU A 5 -27.84 48.46 -8.58
CA LEU A 5 -26.38 48.36 -8.44
C LEU A 5 -26.03 46.88 -8.21
N ALA A 6 -25.57 46.21 -9.27
CA ALA A 6 -24.95 44.89 -9.16
C ALA A 6 -23.49 45.08 -8.70
N SER A 7 -23.22 44.72 -7.45
CA SER A 7 -21.86 44.68 -6.90
C SER A 7 -21.19 43.39 -7.36
N LEU A 8 -20.24 43.49 -8.29
CA LEU A 8 -19.37 42.37 -8.69
C LEU A 8 -18.40 42.06 -7.54
N ILE A 9 -18.66 40.97 -6.81
CA ILE A 9 -17.69 40.36 -5.91
C ILE A 9 -16.68 39.61 -6.79
N GLY A 10 -15.51 40.20 -6.98
CA GLY A 10 -14.37 39.53 -7.60
C GLY A 10 -13.88 38.40 -6.72
N LEU A 11 -14.16 37.16 -7.10
CA LEU A 11 -13.45 35.99 -6.59
C LEU A 11 -11.99 36.10 -7.05
N SER A 12 -11.11 36.55 -6.16
CA SER A 12 -9.68 36.36 -6.29
C SER A 12 -9.38 34.89 -6.03
N SER A 13 -9.32 34.10 -7.09
CA SER A 13 -8.72 32.76 -7.05
C SER A 13 -7.24 32.93 -6.77
N LEU A 14 -6.83 32.68 -5.52
CA LEU A 14 -5.43 32.41 -5.21
C LEU A 14 -5.01 31.20 -6.05
N PRO A 15 -3.91 31.28 -6.82
CA PRO A 15 -3.39 30.10 -7.47
C PRO A 15 -2.97 29.15 -6.34
N ALA A 16 -3.53 27.94 -6.34
CA ALA A 16 -2.96 26.86 -5.56
C ALA A 16 -1.49 26.75 -5.99
N LEU A 17 -0.58 27.06 -5.08
CA LEU A 17 0.82 26.74 -5.22
C LEU A 17 0.88 25.22 -5.42
N ALA A 18 1.09 24.80 -6.66
CA ALA A 18 1.60 23.48 -6.94
C ALA A 18 2.93 23.42 -6.19
N ALA A 19 2.94 22.70 -5.07
CA ALA A 19 4.18 22.37 -4.41
C ALA A 19 4.96 21.53 -5.43
N ASP A 20 6.01 22.12 -6.00
CA ASP A 20 7.00 21.41 -6.80
C ASP A 20 7.52 20.26 -5.94
N ALA A 21 7.04 19.04 -6.23
CA ALA A 21 7.67 17.84 -5.70
C ALA A 21 9.13 17.87 -6.18
N PRO A 22 10.12 17.61 -5.30
CA PRO A 22 11.50 17.66 -5.72
C PRO A 22 11.72 16.66 -6.86
N ALA A 23 12.41 17.10 -7.91
CA ALA A 23 12.85 16.28 -9.02
C ALA A 23 13.95 15.30 -8.53
N GLU A 24 13.55 14.34 -7.69
CA GLU A 24 14.44 13.34 -7.11
C GLU A 24 14.87 12.29 -8.15
N PHE A 25 14.06 12.09 -9.20
CA PHE A 25 14.32 11.12 -10.26
C PHE A 25 14.45 11.78 -11.63
N GLY A 26 15.41 11.29 -12.43
CA GLY A 26 15.59 11.72 -13.81
C GLY A 26 14.49 11.17 -14.74
N SER A 27 14.28 11.82 -15.89
CA SER A 27 13.29 11.41 -16.91
C SER A 27 13.45 9.96 -17.39
N ALA A 28 14.68 9.45 -17.41
CA ALA A 28 14.99 8.06 -17.77
C ALA A 28 14.40 7.04 -16.78
N PHE A 29 14.38 7.36 -15.49
CA PHE A 29 13.77 6.51 -14.46
C PHE A 29 12.26 6.38 -14.69
N TYR A 30 11.57 7.51 -14.82
CA TYR A 30 10.14 7.55 -15.10
C TYR A 30 9.79 6.85 -16.41
N THR A 31 10.61 7.05 -17.44
CA THR A 31 10.40 6.39 -18.74
C THR A 31 10.54 4.88 -18.60
N GLY A 32 11.57 4.39 -17.89
CA GLY A 32 11.77 2.97 -17.62
C GLY A 32 10.60 2.32 -16.88
N LEU A 33 10.13 2.95 -15.80
CA LEU A 33 8.94 2.50 -15.06
C LEU A 33 7.70 2.52 -15.95
N SER A 34 7.49 3.61 -16.67
CA SER A 34 6.30 3.78 -17.51
C SER A 34 6.19 2.66 -18.53
N ILE A 35 7.27 2.27 -19.20
CA ILE A 35 7.22 1.23 -20.24
C ILE A 35 6.84 -0.13 -19.63
N SER A 36 7.22 -0.40 -18.38
CA SER A 36 7.00 -1.68 -17.70
C SER A 36 5.63 -1.81 -17.03
N VAL A 37 4.86 -0.71 -16.94
CA VAL A 37 3.54 -0.70 -16.30
C VAL A 37 2.45 -0.39 -17.32
N VAL A 38 1.39 -1.19 -17.27
CA VAL A 38 0.33 -1.26 -18.27
C VAL A 38 -1.05 -1.14 -17.62
N GLN A 39 -2.04 -0.79 -18.42
CA GLN A 39 -3.43 -0.84 -18.02
C GLN A 39 -4.00 -2.21 -18.34
N VAL A 40 -4.73 -2.81 -17.40
CA VAL A 40 -5.48 -4.04 -17.62
C VAL A 40 -6.94 -3.67 -17.84
N ARG A 41 -7.51 -4.06 -18.98
CA ARG A 41 -8.92 -3.83 -19.34
C ARG A 41 -9.62 -5.17 -19.43
N VAL A 42 -10.77 -5.27 -18.78
CA VAL A 42 -11.53 -6.51 -18.67
C VAL A 42 -12.97 -6.26 -19.09
N ALA A 43 -13.49 -7.12 -19.96
CA ALA A 43 -14.92 -7.15 -20.28
C ALA A 43 -15.50 -8.48 -19.80
N ASN A 44 -16.64 -8.44 -19.11
CA ASN A 44 -17.36 -9.65 -18.70
C ASN A 44 -18.40 -10.09 -19.74
N THR A 45 -19.03 -11.25 -19.51
CA THR A 45 -20.07 -11.80 -20.39
C THR A 45 -21.32 -10.93 -20.51
N ALA A 46 -21.54 -10.01 -19.57
CA ALA A 46 -22.64 -9.05 -19.59
C ALA A 46 -22.27 -7.72 -20.30
N GLY A 47 -21.06 -7.60 -20.87
CA GLY A 47 -20.59 -6.39 -21.54
C GLY A 47 -20.11 -5.28 -20.60
N LYS A 48 -20.09 -5.51 -19.28
CA LYS A 48 -19.54 -4.56 -18.32
C LYS A 48 -18.02 -4.57 -18.39
N SER A 49 -17.45 -3.37 -18.44
CA SER A 49 -16.00 -3.17 -18.43
C SER A 49 -15.47 -2.84 -17.04
N PHE A 50 -14.31 -3.38 -16.74
CA PHE A 50 -13.51 -3.12 -15.54
C PHE A 50 -12.10 -2.76 -15.98
N PHE A 51 -11.40 -2.02 -15.14
CA PHE A 51 -10.01 -1.67 -15.38
C PHE A 51 -9.20 -1.81 -14.09
N GLY A 52 -7.93 -2.10 -14.29
CA GLY A 52 -6.91 -2.07 -13.26
C GLY A 52 -5.56 -1.78 -13.89
N SER A 53 -4.52 -2.10 -13.16
CA SER A 53 -3.14 -1.93 -13.55
C SER A 53 -2.46 -3.28 -13.69
N GLY A 54 -1.30 -3.32 -14.35
CA GLY A 54 -0.47 -4.51 -14.45
C GLY A 54 0.99 -4.15 -14.61
N VAL A 55 1.88 -5.08 -14.28
CA VAL A 55 3.33 -4.92 -14.45
C VAL A 55 3.87 -6.01 -15.37
N VAL A 56 4.70 -5.65 -16.34
CA VAL A 56 5.38 -6.57 -17.25
C VAL A 56 6.53 -7.24 -16.51
N VAL A 57 6.47 -8.56 -16.33
CA VAL A 57 7.38 -9.33 -15.46
C VAL A 57 8.18 -10.42 -16.18
N ALA A 58 7.85 -10.66 -17.45
CA ALA A 58 8.70 -11.33 -18.45
C ALA A 58 8.18 -11.01 -19.85
N GLU A 59 8.82 -11.58 -20.87
CA GLU A 59 8.35 -11.48 -22.25
C GLU A 59 6.90 -11.98 -22.35
N ASN A 60 6.00 -11.11 -22.82
CA ASN A 60 4.57 -11.40 -22.98
C ASN A 60 3.85 -11.84 -21.68
N GLU A 61 4.43 -11.54 -20.51
CA GLU A 61 3.84 -11.84 -19.20
C GLU A 61 3.55 -10.55 -18.42
N VAL A 62 2.30 -10.41 -17.98
CA VAL A 62 1.86 -9.29 -17.11
C VAL A 62 1.27 -9.84 -15.82
N ILE A 63 1.76 -9.38 -14.68
CA ILE A 63 1.13 -9.67 -13.39
C ILE A 63 0.12 -8.55 -13.05
N THR A 64 -1.03 -8.94 -12.51
CA THR A 64 -2.08 -8.05 -11.99
C THR A 64 -2.79 -8.73 -10.81
N ASN A 65 -3.85 -8.13 -10.28
CA ASN A 65 -4.68 -8.80 -9.29
C ASN A 65 -5.75 -9.70 -9.91
N CYS A 66 -6.05 -10.81 -9.24
CA CYS A 66 -7.10 -11.70 -9.69
C CYS A 66 -8.50 -11.12 -9.53
N HIS A 67 -8.75 -10.25 -8.55
CA HIS A 67 -10.05 -9.58 -8.45
C HIS A 67 -10.34 -8.65 -9.64
N VAL A 68 -9.30 -8.11 -10.31
CA VAL A 68 -9.45 -7.30 -11.53
C VAL A 68 -9.95 -8.15 -12.70
N THR A 69 -9.45 -9.38 -12.81
CA THR A 69 -9.75 -10.30 -13.93
C THR A 69 -10.84 -11.31 -13.62
N ARG A 70 -11.38 -11.32 -12.39
CA ARG A 70 -12.25 -12.40 -11.88
C ARG A 70 -13.43 -12.74 -12.76
N GLN A 71 -14.07 -11.72 -13.32
CA GLN A 71 -15.27 -11.85 -14.14
C GLN A 71 -14.97 -11.78 -15.64
N ALA A 72 -13.70 -11.94 -16.03
CA ALA A 72 -13.29 -11.76 -17.42
C ALA A 72 -13.94 -12.78 -18.35
N ALA A 73 -14.57 -12.28 -19.41
CA ALA A 73 -14.77 -13.00 -20.66
C ALA A 73 -13.67 -12.64 -21.67
N ARG A 74 -13.09 -11.44 -21.55
CA ARG A 74 -11.99 -10.94 -22.37
C ARG A 74 -11.10 -10.04 -21.53
N ILE A 75 -9.79 -10.18 -21.70
CA ILE A 75 -8.78 -9.33 -21.07
C ILE A 75 -7.89 -8.73 -22.16
N GLU A 76 -7.62 -7.46 -22.05
CA GLU A 76 -6.67 -6.72 -22.86
C GLU A 76 -5.66 -6.01 -21.96
N VAL A 77 -4.39 -6.06 -22.36
CA VAL A 77 -3.34 -5.22 -21.78
C VAL A 77 -3.14 -4.01 -22.70
N ALA A 78 -3.16 -2.80 -22.16
CA ALA A 78 -3.01 -1.57 -22.93
C ALA A 78 -1.85 -0.70 -22.46
N LYS A 79 -1.13 -0.12 -23.42
CA LYS A 79 -0.10 0.90 -23.20
C LYS A 79 -0.32 2.05 -24.19
N GLY A 80 -0.99 3.10 -23.73
CA GLY A 80 -1.43 4.18 -24.60
C GLY A 80 -2.40 3.65 -25.66
N ALA A 81 -2.06 3.84 -26.94
CA ALA A 81 -2.85 3.32 -28.07
C ALA A 81 -2.58 1.84 -28.37
N LEU A 82 -1.51 1.25 -27.83
CA LEU A 82 -1.16 -0.15 -28.06
C LEU A 82 -2.03 -1.05 -27.19
N VAL A 83 -2.61 -2.09 -27.80
CA VAL A 83 -3.49 -3.06 -27.13
C VAL A 83 -3.03 -4.46 -27.47
N TYR A 84 -2.81 -5.27 -26.44
CA TYR A 84 -2.31 -6.64 -26.50
C TYR A 84 -3.39 -7.58 -25.94
N PRO A 85 -4.00 -8.43 -26.77
CA PRO A 85 -4.92 -9.44 -26.30
C PRO A 85 -4.25 -10.42 -25.33
N VAL A 86 -5.00 -10.88 -24.33
CA VAL A 86 -4.56 -11.93 -23.39
C VAL A 86 -5.20 -13.24 -23.79
N PHE A 87 -4.41 -14.33 -23.78
CA PHE A 87 -4.88 -15.67 -24.18
C PHE A 87 -4.80 -16.71 -23.08
N GLY A 88 -4.00 -16.47 -22.03
CA GLY A 88 -3.86 -17.39 -20.90
C GLY A 88 -3.73 -16.64 -19.59
N GLN A 89 -4.10 -17.31 -18.50
CA GLN A 89 -3.97 -16.79 -17.14
C GLN A 89 -3.60 -17.90 -16.16
N LYS A 90 -2.82 -17.55 -15.15
CA LYS A 90 -2.55 -18.36 -13.96
C LYS A 90 -3.03 -17.58 -12.76
N ALA A 91 -3.86 -18.19 -11.92
CA ALA A 91 -4.52 -17.51 -10.82
C ALA A 91 -4.08 -18.06 -9.46
N ASP A 92 -3.39 -17.24 -8.67
CA ASP A 92 -3.25 -17.45 -7.23
C ASP A 92 -4.32 -16.61 -6.53
N MET A 93 -5.47 -17.22 -6.28
CA MET A 93 -6.59 -16.54 -5.64
C MET A 93 -6.29 -16.18 -4.19
N ASN A 94 -5.49 -16.97 -3.46
CA ASN A 94 -5.20 -16.68 -2.05
C ASN A 94 -4.45 -15.35 -1.95
N ASN A 95 -3.38 -15.21 -2.74
CA ASN A 95 -2.56 -14.01 -2.78
C ASN A 95 -3.10 -12.92 -3.71
N ASP A 96 -4.26 -13.10 -4.33
CA ASP A 96 -4.86 -12.15 -5.27
C ASP A 96 -3.91 -11.74 -6.41
N LEU A 97 -3.15 -12.70 -6.95
CA LEU A 97 -2.15 -12.48 -8.00
C LEU A 97 -2.48 -13.31 -9.23
N CYS A 98 -2.67 -12.64 -10.36
CA CYS A 98 -2.98 -13.27 -11.64
C CYS A 98 -1.90 -12.92 -12.67
N LEU A 99 -1.24 -13.96 -13.20
CA LEU A 99 -0.24 -13.82 -14.25
C LEU A 99 -0.90 -14.05 -15.60
N LEU A 100 -0.83 -13.07 -16.48
CA LEU A 100 -1.47 -13.02 -17.78
C LEU A 100 -0.45 -13.26 -18.88
N ARG A 101 -0.80 -14.13 -19.84
CA ARG A 101 -0.02 -14.35 -21.06
C ARG A 101 -0.64 -13.58 -22.23
N THR A 102 0.11 -12.65 -22.79
CA THR A 102 -0.34 -11.73 -23.84
C THR A 102 0.08 -12.19 -25.24
N ALA A 103 -0.50 -11.56 -26.26
CA ALA A 103 0.12 -11.45 -27.58
C ALA A 103 1.53 -10.83 -27.48
N PRO A 104 2.38 -10.93 -28.52
CA PRO A 104 3.69 -10.28 -28.55
C PRO A 104 3.62 -8.81 -28.10
N MET A 105 4.28 -8.53 -26.98
CA MET A 105 4.24 -7.27 -26.26
C MET A 105 5.69 -6.83 -25.99
N PRO A 106 6.31 -6.06 -26.90
CA PRO A 106 7.72 -5.66 -26.82
C PRO A 106 7.91 -4.51 -25.82
N LEU A 107 7.45 -4.72 -24.58
CA LEU A 107 7.59 -3.80 -23.47
C LEU A 107 8.74 -4.25 -22.56
N ARG A 108 9.28 -3.29 -21.82
CA ARG A 108 10.35 -3.51 -20.85
C ARG A 108 9.84 -4.37 -19.70
N VAL A 109 10.66 -5.35 -19.32
CA VAL A 109 10.42 -6.19 -18.15
C VAL A 109 10.93 -5.47 -16.89
N ALA A 110 10.10 -5.41 -15.85
CA ALA A 110 10.49 -4.90 -14.55
C ALA A 110 11.46 -5.87 -13.86
N ALA A 111 12.55 -5.35 -13.30
CA ALA A 111 13.42 -6.14 -12.43
C ALA A 111 12.69 -6.41 -11.11
N LEU A 112 12.73 -7.64 -10.60
CA LEU A 112 12.09 -8.00 -9.33
C LEU A 112 13.07 -7.82 -8.17
N ARG A 113 12.54 -7.53 -6.97
CA ARG A 113 13.29 -7.57 -5.71
C ARG A 113 12.62 -8.55 -4.75
N GLU A 114 13.44 -9.32 -4.03
CA GLU A 114 12.99 -10.31 -3.05
C GLU A 114 12.40 -9.61 -1.81
N ALA A 115 11.29 -10.12 -1.27
CA ALA A 115 10.58 -9.46 -0.17
C ALA A 115 11.38 -9.50 1.14
N SER A 116 12.18 -10.56 1.35
CA SER A 116 13.07 -10.67 2.50
C SER A 116 14.12 -9.56 2.59
N SER A 117 14.34 -8.83 1.49
CA SER A 117 15.25 -7.68 1.45
C SER A 117 14.55 -6.35 1.71
N VAL A 118 13.22 -6.31 1.77
CA VAL A 118 12.42 -5.10 1.94
C VAL A 118 12.31 -4.76 3.42
N GLN A 119 12.67 -3.53 3.78
CA GLN A 119 12.68 -3.04 5.15
C GLN A 119 11.70 -1.88 5.32
N ALA A 120 11.12 -1.79 6.52
CA ALA A 120 10.33 -0.63 6.91
C ALA A 120 11.19 0.65 6.89
N GLY A 121 10.61 1.75 6.41
CA GLY A 121 11.30 3.03 6.24
C GLY A 121 11.91 3.26 4.86
N GLU A 122 12.10 2.20 4.05
CA GLU A 122 12.66 2.36 2.72
C GLU A 122 11.74 3.19 1.82
N LYS A 123 12.32 4.09 1.03
CA LYS A 123 11.60 4.84 0.01
C LYS A 123 10.97 3.90 -1.01
N SER A 124 9.71 4.15 -1.34
CA SER A 124 8.97 3.38 -2.32
C SER A 124 8.10 4.28 -3.19
N PHE A 125 7.77 3.80 -4.38
CA PHE A 125 6.95 4.54 -5.34
C PHE A 125 5.86 3.64 -5.88
N TYR A 126 4.61 4.10 -5.77
CA TYR A 126 3.54 3.51 -6.53
C TYR A 126 3.57 4.04 -7.97
N TYR A 127 3.40 3.14 -8.93
CA TYR A 127 3.13 3.49 -10.32
C TYR A 127 2.06 2.58 -10.93
N GLY A 128 1.01 3.18 -11.47
CA GLY A 128 -0.12 2.44 -12.07
C GLY A 128 -1.28 3.35 -12.47
N TYR A 129 -2.32 2.78 -13.05
CA TYR A 129 -3.48 3.47 -13.61
C TYR A 129 -4.56 3.75 -12.54
N SER A 130 -4.17 4.46 -11.48
CA SER A 130 -5.10 4.93 -10.43
C SER A 130 -6.13 5.89 -11.04
N GLY A 131 -7.43 5.57 -10.96
CA GLY A 131 -8.49 6.30 -11.66
C GLY A 131 -8.75 5.83 -13.11
N GLY A 132 -7.95 4.90 -13.63
CA GLY A 132 -8.27 4.14 -14.84
C GLY A 132 -8.02 4.80 -16.18
N ILE A 133 -7.37 5.97 -16.24
CA ILE A 133 -7.12 6.65 -17.52
C ILE A 133 -5.62 6.90 -17.69
N GLU A 134 -5.03 7.67 -16.79
CA GLU A 134 -3.62 8.03 -16.85
C GLU A 134 -2.82 7.24 -15.82
N ALA A 135 -1.54 7.01 -16.15
CA ALA A 135 -0.62 6.45 -15.18
C ALA A 135 -0.32 7.51 -14.11
N PHE A 136 -0.45 7.10 -12.85
CA PHE A 136 -0.24 7.90 -11.67
C PHE A 136 1.02 7.44 -10.96
N PHE A 137 1.82 8.40 -10.52
CA PHE A 137 3.02 8.18 -9.71
C PHE A 137 2.78 8.74 -8.32
N ALA A 138 3.01 7.95 -7.28
CA ALA A 138 2.89 8.40 -5.89
C ALA A 138 4.16 8.02 -5.10
N PRO A 139 4.94 8.98 -4.62
CA PRO A 139 6.04 8.70 -3.71
C PRO A 139 5.53 8.33 -2.32
N GLY A 140 6.33 7.56 -1.60
CA GLY A 140 6.07 7.16 -0.23
C GLY A 140 7.22 6.32 0.33
N ARG A 141 6.87 5.46 1.28
CA ARG A 141 7.78 4.48 1.88
C ARG A 141 7.08 3.15 2.09
N VAL A 142 7.88 2.12 2.33
CA VAL A 142 7.41 0.91 3.00
C VAL A 142 7.16 1.28 4.46
N ALA A 143 5.90 1.27 4.89
CA ALA A 143 5.54 1.58 6.28
C ALA A 143 5.89 0.40 7.19
N THR A 144 5.52 -0.80 6.78
CA THR A 144 5.90 -2.04 7.47
C THR A 144 5.72 -3.25 6.53
N THR A 145 6.11 -4.42 7.00
CA THR A 145 5.89 -5.70 6.33
C THR A 145 5.22 -6.67 7.31
N HIS A 146 4.17 -7.34 6.88
CA HIS A 146 3.42 -8.31 7.69
C HIS A 146 3.78 -9.74 7.26
N PRO A 147 4.51 -10.52 8.07
CA PRO A 147 4.82 -11.90 7.76
C PRO A 147 3.55 -12.72 7.48
N TYR A 148 3.53 -13.43 6.34
CA TYR A 148 2.38 -14.24 5.93
C TYR A 148 2.81 -15.37 4.99
N GLU A 149 2.50 -16.62 5.34
CA GLU A 149 2.72 -17.83 4.51
C GLU A 149 4.13 -17.92 3.84
N GLY A 150 5.17 -17.60 4.62
CA GLY A 150 6.57 -17.64 4.16
C GLY A 150 6.91 -16.53 3.15
N SER A 151 6.19 -15.41 3.20
CA SER A 151 6.47 -14.15 2.52
C SER A 151 6.10 -13.01 3.49
N ALA A 152 5.99 -11.77 3.02
CA ALA A 152 5.57 -10.65 3.86
C ALA A 152 4.76 -9.60 3.09
N VAL A 153 3.47 -9.46 3.40
CA VAL A 153 2.60 -8.44 2.77
C VAL A 153 3.15 -7.05 3.09
N ILE A 154 3.30 -6.21 2.08
CA ILE A 154 3.91 -4.88 2.23
C ILE A 154 2.81 -3.86 2.51
N GLU A 155 2.93 -3.12 3.60
CA GLU A 155 2.14 -1.91 3.84
C GLU A 155 2.97 -0.69 3.41
N THR A 156 2.37 0.24 2.66
CA THR A 156 3.06 1.41 2.12
C THR A 156 2.28 2.69 2.38
N SER A 157 2.99 3.81 2.46
CA SER A 157 2.39 5.15 2.42
C SER A 157 2.18 5.66 0.99
N SER A 158 2.63 4.92 -0.03
CA SER A 158 2.51 5.29 -1.45
C SER A 158 1.06 5.11 -1.90
N GLY A 159 0.28 6.18 -1.81
CA GLY A 159 -1.16 6.12 -1.98
C GLY A 159 -1.63 5.88 -3.42
N PHE A 160 -2.74 5.14 -3.55
CA PHE A 160 -3.44 4.91 -4.81
C PHE A 160 -4.96 4.85 -4.62
N ALA A 161 -5.72 5.16 -5.66
CA ALA A 161 -7.19 5.09 -5.66
C ALA A 161 -7.69 3.87 -6.44
N LEU A 162 -9.02 3.75 -6.56
CA LEU A 162 -9.67 2.72 -7.37
C LEU A 162 -9.08 2.70 -8.80
N GLY A 163 -8.77 1.50 -9.30
CA GLY A 163 -8.03 1.30 -10.56
C GLY A 163 -6.52 1.13 -10.39
N GLY A 164 -5.97 1.49 -9.22
CA GLY A 164 -4.57 1.27 -8.90
C GLY A 164 -4.20 -0.17 -8.53
N SER A 165 -5.19 -1.03 -8.30
CA SER A 165 -4.99 -2.47 -8.10
C SER A 165 -4.32 -3.11 -9.32
N GLY A 166 -3.30 -3.92 -9.06
CA GLY A 166 -2.42 -4.55 -10.04
C GLY A 166 -1.23 -3.68 -10.45
N GLY A 167 -1.11 -2.48 -9.89
CA GLY A 167 0.01 -1.57 -10.13
C GLY A 167 1.28 -2.04 -9.44
N GLY A 168 2.39 -1.38 -9.71
CA GLY A 168 3.67 -1.73 -9.12
C GLY A 168 4.03 -0.79 -7.96
N LEU A 169 4.57 -1.38 -6.89
CA LEU A 169 5.33 -0.68 -5.87
C LEU A 169 6.82 -0.90 -6.17
N PHE A 170 7.59 0.18 -6.33
CA PHE A 170 8.99 0.14 -6.77
C PHE A 170 9.93 0.79 -5.76
N ASP A 171 11.20 0.38 -5.75
CA ASP A 171 12.27 1.08 -5.04
C ASP A 171 12.92 2.21 -5.87
N THR A 172 13.94 2.85 -5.30
CA THR A 172 14.70 3.94 -5.91
C THR A 172 15.50 3.52 -7.14
N GLU A 173 15.72 2.22 -7.36
CA GLU A 173 16.38 1.67 -8.55
C GLU A 173 15.37 1.22 -9.61
N GLY A 174 14.07 1.35 -9.33
CA GLY A 174 12.98 0.94 -10.22
C GLY A 174 12.75 -0.57 -10.24
N ARG A 175 13.21 -1.28 -9.21
CA ARG A 175 12.92 -2.71 -9.02
C ARG A 175 11.58 -2.86 -8.33
N LEU A 176 10.80 -3.84 -8.76
CA LEU A 176 9.47 -4.14 -8.27
C LEU A 176 9.54 -4.82 -6.90
N LEU A 177 8.97 -4.16 -5.89
CA LEU A 177 8.80 -4.66 -4.53
C LEU A 177 7.55 -5.51 -4.40
N GLY A 178 6.45 -5.07 -5.02
CA GLY A 178 5.16 -5.76 -4.92
C GLY A 178 4.10 -5.22 -5.85
N ILE A 179 2.97 -5.94 -5.90
CA ILE A 179 1.79 -5.62 -6.69
C ILE A 179 0.73 -5.03 -5.77
N THR A 180 0.37 -3.78 -5.99
CA THR A 180 -0.65 -3.09 -5.19
C THR A 180 -1.99 -3.78 -5.34
N THR A 181 -2.70 -4.01 -4.24
CA THR A 181 -3.97 -4.77 -4.24
C THR A 181 -5.08 -3.94 -3.60
N PHE A 182 -5.36 -4.14 -2.32
CA PHE A 182 -6.49 -3.58 -1.61
C PHE A 182 -6.10 -2.38 -0.74
N LEU A 183 -7.15 -1.68 -0.34
CA LEU A 183 -7.14 -0.61 0.65
C LEU A 183 -7.87 -1.14 1.88
N ALA A 184 -7.30 -0.98 3.07
CA ALA A 184 -8.15 -1.02 4.26
C ALA A 184 -9.01 0.27 4.25
N SER A 185 -10.33 0.19 4.40
CA SER A 185 -11.20 1.35 4.24
C SER A 185 -11.03 2.41 5.35
N GLY A 186 -10.87 3.69 4.98
CA GLY A 186 -10.83 4.85 5.90
C GLY A 186 -9.49 5.59 5.83
N HIS A 187 -9.45 6.87 6.22
CA HIS A 187 -8.23 7.72 6.23
C HIS A 187 -7.09 7.20 7.15
N ALA A 188 -7.29 6.04 7.78
CA ALA A 188 -6.33 5.31 8.62
C ALA A 188 -6.05 3.89 8.10
N GLY A 189 -6.57 3.50 6.94
CA GLY A 189 -6.33 2.19 6.35
C GLY A 189 -5.15 2.23 5.38
N GLY A 190 -4.13 1.43 5.68
CA GLY A 190 -2.91 1.35 4.88
C GLY A 190 -3.17 0.91 3.43
N TYR A 191 -2.19 1.21 2.58
CA TYR A 191 -2.10 0.70 1.22
C TYR A 191 -1.29 -0.59 1.23
N PHE A 192 -1.80 -1.64 0.59
CA PHE A 192 -1.13 -2.94 0.61
C PHE A 192 -0.64 -3.38 -0.76
N ALA A 193 0.50 -4.04 -0.77
CA ALA A 193 1.07 -4.70 -1.93
C ALA A 193 1.46 -6.15 -1.62
N MET A 194 1.13 -7.04 -2.54
CA MET A 194 1.56 -8.44 -2.48
C MET A 194 2.98 -8.56 -3.03
N PRO A 195 3.90 -9.25 -2.35
CA PRO A 195 5.31 -9.22 -2.73
C PRO A 195 5.60 -9.77 -4.12
N ALA A 196 6.55 -9.12 -4.81
CA ALA A 196 6.94 -9.50 -6.16
C ALA A 196 7.54 -10.92 -6.23
N GLU A 197 8.18 -11.39 -5.15
CA GLU A 197 8.71 -12.77 -5.06
C GLU A 197 7.64 -13.85 -5.27
N LEU A 198 6.37 -13.55 -4.94
CA LEU A 198 5.26 -14.50 -5.13
C LEU A 198 5.01 -14.81 -6.61
N ILE A 199 5.45 -13.96 -7.54
CA ILE A 199 5.35 -14.20 -8.99
C ILE A 199 6.01 -15.53 -9.36
N ALA A 200 7.13 -15.90 -8.72
CA ALA A 200 7.78 -17.19 -8.95
C ALA A 200 6.92 -18.39 -8.52
N ARG A 201 6.04 -18.21 -7.52
CA ARG A 201 5.04 -19.21 -7.12
C ARG A 201 3.90 -19.28 -8.12
N VAL A 202 3.37 -18.13 -8.54
CA VAL A 202 2.28 -18.04 -9.54
C VAL A 202 2.68 -18.70 -10.86
N ARG A 203 3.93 -18.54 -11.31
CA ARG A 203 4.45 -19.18 -12.53
C ARG A 203 4.34 -20.71 -12.53
N LYS A 204 4.38 -21.34 -11.36
CA LYS A 204 4.28 -22.80 -11.21
C LYS A 204 2.84 -23.31 -11.25
N LEU A 205 1.85 -22.43 -11.19
CA LEU A 205 0.43 -22.80 -11.24
C LEU A 205 0.02 -23.20 -12.67
N PRO A 206 -1.03 -24.03 -12.81
CA PRO A 206 -1.58 -24.37 -14.11
C PRO A 206 -2.08 -23.13 -14.84
N GLU A 207 -1.80 -23.07 -16.14
CA GLU A 207 -2.38 -22.07 -17.02
C GLU A 207 -3.76 -22.51 -17.50
N THR A 208 -4.69 -21.57 -17.53
CA THR A 208 -6.02 -21.75 -18.12
C THR A 208 -6.25 -20.69 -19.19
N ASP A 209 -7.21 -20.94 -20.08
CA ASP A 209 -7.72 -19.89 -20.97
C ASP A 209 -8.32 -18.73 -20.15
N VAL A 210 -8.43 -17.56 -20.79
CA VAL A 210 -9.12 -16.41 -20.22
C VAL A 210 -10.59 -16.75 -19.99
N GLY A 211 -11.02 -16.62 -18.74
CA GLY A 211 -12.39 -16.87 -18.32
C GLY A 211 -12.61 -16.52 -16.86
N PRO A 212 -13.86 -16.65 -16.36
CA PRO A 212 -14.15 -16.39 -14.96
C PRO A 212 -13.36 -17.31 -14.03
N ILE A 213 -12.77 -16.74 -12.99
CA ILE A 213 -12.02 -17.49 -11.96
C ILE A 213 -12.78 -17.44 -10.64
N SER A 214 -12.68 -18.54 -9.88
CA SER A 214 -13.37 -18.72 -8.61
C SER A 214 -12.38 -18.76 -7.45
N GLY A 215 -12.79 -18.24 -6.30
CA GLY A 215 -11.95 -18.17 -5.10
C GLY A 215 -12.07 -16.80 -4.44
N LEU A 216 -11.48 -16.69 -3.25
CA LEU A 216 -11.45 -15.46 -2.47
C LEU A 216 -9.99 -15.06 -2.23
N ALA A 217 -9.70 -13.77 -2.40
CA ALA A 217 -8.47 -13.14 -1.94
C ALA A 217 -8.36 -13.17 -0.43
N ILE A 218 -7.14 -13.11 0.12
CA ILE A 218 -6.88 -13.06 1.57
C ILE A 218 -7.77 -12.05 2.31
N TRP A 219 -8.04 -10.89 1.70
CA TRP A 219 -8.82 -9.80 2.30
C TRP A 219 -10.34 -9.97 2.14
N GLU A 220 -10.81 -10.91 1.31
CA GLU A 220 -12.24 -11.26 1.12
C GLU A 220 -12.72 -12.38 2.04
N ARG A 221 -11.78 -13.15 2.60
CA ARG A 221 -12.10 -14.30 3.42
C ARG A 221 -12.91 -13.89 4.67
N PRO A 222 -13.74 -14.77 5.23
CA PRO A 222 -14.37 -14.52 6.53
C PRO A 222 -13.33 -14.14 7.59
N ASP A 223 -13.69 -13.29 8.57
CA ASP A 223 -12.75 -12.71 9.53
C ASP A 223 -11.82 -13.73 10.20
N ALA A 224 -12.37 -14.86 10.66
CA ALA A 224 -11.61 -15.93 11.32
C ALA A 224 -10.54 -16.60 10.42
N ALA A 225 -10.63 -16.42 9.09
CA ALA A 225 -9.72 -16.99 8.10
C ALA A 225 -8.75 -15.95 7.52
N GLN A 226 -8.78 -14.71 8.00
CA GLN A 226 -7.83 -13.67 7.63
C GLN A 226 -6.63 -13.65 8.57
N PRO A 227 -5.45 -13.20 8.09
CA PRO A 227 -4.31 -12.98 8.97
C PRO A 227 -4.59 -11.92 10.04
N TRP A 228 -3.89 -12.03 11.17
CA TRP A 228 -4.07 -11.16 12.33
C TRP A 228 -4.01 -9.67 12.00
N PHE A 229 -3.01 -9.23 11.23
CA PHE A 229 -2.84 -7.82 10.87
C PHE A 229 -4.07 -7.24 10.15
N LEU A 230 -4.70 -8.00 9.24
CA LEU A 230 -5.91 -7.53 8.55
C LEU A 230 -7.11 -7.41 9.48
N ARG A 231 -7.26 -8.34 10.41
CA ARG A 231 -8.34 -8.34 11.38
C ARG A 231 -8.19 -7.17 12.36
N VAL A 232 -6.97 -6.91 12.83
CA VAL A 232 -6.65 -5.76 13.69
C VAL A 232 -6.88 -4.44 12.93
N ALA A 233 -6.36 -4.32 11.71
CA ALA A 233 -6.56 -3.14 10.87
C ALA A 233 -8.05 -2.85 10.63
N ARG A 234 -8.85 -3.88 10.34
CA ARG A 234 -10.32 -3.76 10.18
C ARG A 234 -11.01 -3.24 11.45
N LEU A 235 -10.63 -3.72 12.63
CA LEU A 235 -11.21 -3.21 13.87
C LEU A 235 -10.81 -1.74 14.10
N GLY A 236 -9.58 -1.38 13.73
CA GLY A 236 -9.10 0.01 13.75
C GLY A 236 -9.88 0.93 12.82
N THR A 237 -10.21 0.51 11.60
CA THR A 237 -11.03 1.32 10.67
C THR A 237 -12.46 1.52 11.17
N GLN A 238 -12.96 0.60 11.98
CA GLN A 238 -14.24 0.71 12.68
C GLN A 238 -14.15 1.51 13.98
N SER A 239 -12.98 2.05 14.33
CA SER A 239 -12.69 2.72 15.61
C SER A 239 -12.97 1.85 16.84
N ARG A 240 -12.98 0.53 16.69
CA ARG A 240 -13.21 -0.43 17.78
C ARG A 240 -11.89 -0.77 18.46
N TRP A 241 -11.24 0.24 19.00
CA TRP A 241 -9.86 0.17 19.49
C TRP A 241 -9.67 -0.83 20.63
N GLU A 242 -10.67 -1.02 21.50
CA GLU A 242 -10.58 -2.02 22.55
C GLU A 242 -10.63 -3.46 22.02
N ALA A 243 -11.48 -3.72 21.04
CA ALA A 243 -11.51 -5.01 20.38
C ALA A 243 -10.21 -5.24 19.58
N ALA A 244 -9.70 -4.21 18.91
CA ALA A 244 -8.43 -4.26 18.19
C ALA A 244 -7.27 -4.58 19.16
N ALA A 245 -7.24 -3.94 20.34
CA ALA A 245 -6.22 -4.17 21.35
C ALA A 245 -6.29 -5.58 21.92
N GLN A 246 -7.49 -6.09 22.22
CA GLN A 246 -7.67 -7.49 22.66
C GLN A 246 -7.18 -8.48 21.61
N LEU A 247 -7.53 -8.25 20.34
CA LEU A 247 -7.13 -9.11 19.25
C LEU A 247 -5.61 -9.08 19.01
N ALA A 248 -5.01 -7.90 19.02
CA ALA A 248 -3.57 -7.74 18.85
C ALA A 248 -2.78 -8.33 20.04
N LEU A 249 -3.29 -8.23 21.27
CA LEU A 249 -2.68 -8.89 22.44
C LEU A 249 -2.78 -10.42 22.35
N ALA A 250 -3.87 -10.97 21.83
CA ALA A 250 -3.96 -12.40 21.55
C ALA A 250 -2.92 -12.82 20.51
N TRP A 251 -2.72 -12.00 19.47
CA TRP A 251 -1.67 -12.24 18.48
C TRP A 251 -0.27 -12.22 19.09
N THR A 252 0.04 -11.30 20.02
CA THR A 252 1.36 -11.30 20.69
C THR A 252 1.60 -12.52 21.58
N VAL A 253 0.54 -13.20 22.02
CA VAL A 253 0.67 -14.46 22.79
C VAL A 253 1.00 -15.63 21.86
N GLU A 254 0.34 -15.71 20.70
CA GLU A 254 0.61 -16.75 19.69
C GLU A 254 1.96 -16.56 19.00
N GLU A 255 2.36 -15.29 18.77
CA GLU A 255 3.58 -14.92 18.05
C GLU A 255 4.43 -13.93 18.87
N PRO A 256 5.07 -14.36 19.98
CA PRO A 256 5.75 -13.47 20.94
C PRO A 256 7.02 -12.79 20.41
N ASP A 257 7.58 -13.29 19.30
CA ASP A 257 8.74 -12.75 18.61
C ASP A 257 8.38 -11.98 17.32
N ASN A 258 7.09 -11.74 17.08
CA ASN A 258 6.62 -10.93 15.96
C ASN A 258 6.56 -9.44 16.36
N ALA A 259 7.49 -8.63 15.84
CA ALA A 259 7.55 -7.20 16.11
C ALA A 259 6.26 -6.46 15.69
N ASP A 260 5.64 -6.87 14.58
CA ASP A 260 4.41 -6.27 14.07
C ASP A 260 3.22 -6.56 14.99
N ALA A 261 3.11 -7.78 15.56
CA ALA A 261 2.09 -8.08 16.55
C ALA A 261 2.15 -7.12 17.74
N TRP A 262 3.36 -6.88 18.27
CA TRP A 262 3.58 -5.95 19.38
C TRP A 262 3.36 -4.49 18.98
N HIS A 263 3.72 -4.11 17.76
CA HIS A 263 3.46 -2.77 17.23
C HIS A 263 1.97 -2.49 17.13
N GLN A 264 1.21 -3.40 16.51
CA GLN A 264 -0.24 -3.29 16.35
C GLN A 264 -0.96 -3.28 17.71
N ALA A 265 -0.49 -4.08 18.68
CA ALA A 265 -0.98 -4.04 20.06
C ALA A 265 -0.73 -2.66 20.69
N GLY A 266 0.47 -2.12 20.56
CA GLY A 266 0.83 -0.79 21.03
C GLY A 266 -0.03 0.33 20.44
N VAL A 267 -0.25 0.30 19.12
CA VAL A 267 -1.11 1.27 18.43
C VAL A 267 -2.55 1.16 18.92
N ALA A 268 -3.12 -0.04 18.94
CA ALA A 268 -4.49 -0.27 19.35
C ALA A 268 -4.72 0.13 20.82
N LEU A 269 -3.79 -0.23 21.72
CA LEU A 269 -3.82 0.17 23.13
C LEU A 269 -3.73 1.70 23.30
N SER A 270 -2.86 2.37 22.54
CA SER A 270 -2.73 3.84 22.60
C SER A 270 -4.00 4.55 22.12
N ARG A 271 -4.67 4.01 21.10
CA ARG A 271 -5.95 4.50 20.59
C ARG A 271 -7.13 4.17 21.50
N ALA A 272 -7.02 3.11 22.29
CA ALA A 272 -7.92 2.75 23.38
C ALA A 272 -7.61 3.50 24.70
N GLU A 273 -6.75 4.52 24.68
CA GLU A 273 -6.36 5.31 25.85
C GLU A 273 -5.64 4.51 26.98
N ARG A 274 -5.22 3.28 26.68
CA ARG A 274 -4.43 2.42 27.58
C ARG A 274 -2.93 2.70 27.41
N HIS A 275 -2.51 3.91 27.77
CA HIS A 275 -1.18 4.42 27.41
C HIS A 275 0.00 3.66 28.02
N ALA A 276 -0.05 3.25 29.29
CA ALA A 276 1.06 2.51 29.92
C ALA A 276 1.27 1.14 29.24
N PRO A 277 0.24 0.27 29.09
CA PRO A 277 0.36 -0.95 28.30
C PRO A 277 0.78 -0.71 26.84
N ALA A 278 0.36 0.39 26.24
CA ALA A 278 0.76 0.74 24.87
C ALA A 278 2.28 0.98 24.78
N LEU A 279 2.85 1.71 25.73
CA LEU A 279 4.29 1.97 25.78
C LEU A 279 5.09 0.69 26.00
N ASP A 280 4.61 -0.23 26.84
CA ASP A 280 5.24 -1.53 27.05
C ASP A 280 5.25 -2.37 25.76
N ALA A 281 4.11 -2.43 25.07
CA ALA A 281 4.00 -3.14 23.79
C ALA A 281 4.89 -2.53 22.70
N LEU A 282 4.91 -1.19 22.57
CA LEU A 282 5.78 -0.51 21.61
C LEU A 282 7.27 -0.68 21.96
N GLN A 283 7.61 -0.72 23.25
CA GLN A 283 8.97 -1.01 23.68
C GLN A 283 9.38 -2.44 23.33
N ARG A 284 8.49 -3.43 23.51
CA ARG A 284 8.74 -4.81 23.10
C ARG A 284 8.90 -4.92 21.58
N ALA A 285 8.09 -4.19 20.81
CA ALA A 285 8.19 -4.11 19.36
C ALA A 285 9.55 -3.54 18.92
N LEU A 286 10.03 -2.45 19.55
CA LEU A 286 11.37 -1.88 19.28
C LEU A 286 12.53 -2.77 19.71
N THR A 287 12.34 -3.64 20.70
CA THR A 287 13.36 -4.64 21.07
C THR A 287 13.52 -5.69 19.97
N LEU A 288 12.43 -6.05 19.28
CA LEU A 288 12.43 -7.03 18.19
C LEU A 288 12.84 -6.40 16.85
N SER A 289 12.47 -5.14 16.61
CA SER A 289 12.85 -4.37 15.43
C SER A 289 13.42 -3.00 15.83
N PRO A 290 14.71 -2.96 16.20
CA PRO A 290 15.39 -1.71 16.50
C PRO A 290 15.31 -0.75 15.31
N ASP A 291 15.14 0.55 15.58
CA ASP A 291 15.12 1.61 14.57
C ASP A 291 13.92 1.61 13.60
N HIS A 292 12.91 0.76 13.80
CA HIS A 292 11.72 0.77 12.94
C HIS A 292 10.99 2.13 12.99
N PRO A 293 10.88 2.87 11.86
CA PRO A 293 10.40 4.25 11.85
C PRO A 293 8.98 4.42 12.40
N ASP A 294 8.04 3.60 11.93
CA ASP A 294 6.64 3.67 12.38
C ASP A 294 6.44 3.22 13.85
N ILE A 295 7.28 2.33 14.40
CA ILE A 295 7.23 1.98 15.83
C ILE A 295 7.75 3.14 16.68
N LEU A 296 8.86 3.77 16.26
CA LEU A 296 9.38 4.98 16.89
C LEU A 296 8.34 6.11 16.87
N PHE A 297 7.71 6.36 15.73
CA PHE A 297 6.65 7.34 15.58
C PHE A 297 5.50 7.09 16.59
N HIS A 298 4.96 5.87 16.62
CA HIS A 298 3.86 5.55 17.52
C HIS A 298 4.25 5.62 19.01
N LYS A 299 5.49 5.23 19.36
CA LYS A 299 5.99 5.36 20.73
C LYS A 299 6.11 6.82 21.14
N ALA A 300 6.64 7.69 20.28
CA ALA A 300 6.74 9.12 20.55
C ALA A 300 5.37 9.79 20.73
N VAL A 301 4.39 9.44 19.88
CA VAL A 301 3.00 9.91 20.05
C VAL A 301 2.41 9.45 21.39
N ALA A 302 2.61 8.19 21.77
CA ALA A 302 2.14 7.67 23.06
C ALA A 302 2.81 8.38 24.25
N LEU A 303 4.12 8.61 24.20
CA LEU A 303 4.88 9.36 25.22
C LEU A 303 4.41 10.81 25.35
N SER A 304 4.11 11.47 24.23
CA SER A 304 3.60 12.84 24.25
C SER A 304 2.25 12.93 24.98
N ARG A 305 1.38 11.92 24.84
CA ARG A 305 0.08 11.86 25.52
C ARG A 305 0.19 11.63 27.02
N THR A 306 1.26 10.97 27.49
CA THR A 306 1.51 10.75 28.92
C THR A 306 2.36 11.84 29.58
N GLY A 307 2.64 12.94 28.87
CA GLY A 307 3.44 14.06 29.38
C GLY A 307 4.96 13.85 29.31
N SER A 308 5.43 12.75 28.73
CA SER A 308 6.86 12.41 28.61
C SER A 308 7.52 13.09 27.40
N ARG A 309 7.36 14.42 27.31
CA ARG A 309 7.72 15.23 26.13
C ARG A 309 9.20 15.14 25.74
N MET A 310 10.10 15.15 26.71
CA MET A 310 11.54 15.06 26.43
C MET A 310 11.93 13.72 25.78
N GLU A 311 11.28 12.62 26.16
CA GLU A 311 11.56 11.31 25.55
C GLU A 311 10.98 11.22 24.15
N ALA A 312 9.76 11.75 23.94
CA ALA A 312 9.17 11.85 22.60
C ALA A 312 10.06 12.63 21.64
N GLU A 313 10.66 13.74 22.09
CA GLU A 313 11.55 14.56 21.27
C GLU A 313 12.87 13.84 20.92
N ARG A 314 13.47 13.10 21.87
CA ARG A 314 14.64 12.26 21.56
C ARG A 314 14.33 11.18 20.52
N ILE A 315 13.13 10.60 20.58
CA ILE A 315 12.69 9.63 19.57
C ILE A 315 12.52 10.33 18.22
N ARG A 316 11.98 11.55 18.18
CA ARG A 316 11.86 12.35 16.95
C ARG A 316 13.23 12.65 16.33
N GLU A 317 14.22 13.02 17.14
CA GLU A 317 15.59 13.24 16.68
C GLU A 317 16.22 11.96 16.10
N ARG A 318 16.05 10.82 16.80
CA ARG A 318 16.48 9.50 16.29
C ARG A 318 15.80 9.16 14.96
N LEU A 319 14.49 9.38 14.87
CA LEU A 319 13.70 9.12 13.68
C LEU A 319 14.15 10.00 12.51
N ALA A 320 14.52 11.26 12.75
CA ALA A 320 14.96 12.18 11.72
C ALA A 320 16.25 11.73 11.00
N LEU A 321 17.07 10.90 11.65
CA LEU A 321 18.27 10.31 11.03
C LEU A 321 17.92 9.24 9.99
N ALA A 322 16.78 8.57 10.13
CA ALA A 322 16.33 7.50 9.25
C ALA A 322 15.26 7.98 8.24
N ASP A 323 14.30 8.78 8.71
CA ASP A 323 13.19 9.30 7.93
C ASP A 323 12.84 10.73 8.40
N ALA A 324 13.44 11.72 7.73
CA ALA A 324 13.24 13.12 8.02
C ALA A 324 11.77 13.57 7.80
N ALA A 325 11.08 13.00 6.81
CA ALA A 325 9.71 13.35 6.51
C ALA A 325 8.76 12.82 7.60
N LEU A 326 8.96 11.58 8.06
CA LEU A 326 8.18 11.02 9.16
C LEU A 326 8.49 11.73 10.50
N ALA A 327 9.73 12.17 10.71
CA ALA A 327 10.09 12.97 11.88
C ALA A 327 9.44 14.36 11.89
N GLU A 328 9.26 14.98 10.71
CA GLU A 328 8.52 16.23 10.57
C GLU A 328 7.02 16.03 10.88
N GLN A 329 6.42 14.97 10.32
CA GLN A 329 5.04 14.57 10.64
C GLN A 329 4.85 14.33 12.14
N LEU A 330 5.83 13.68 12.78
CA LEU A 330 5.82 13.46 14.22
C LEU A 330 5.87 14.77 14.99
N GLY A 331 6.72 15.71 14.57
CA GLY A 331 6.83 17.05 15.14
C GLY A 331 5.50 17.81 15.12
N GLN A 332 4.77 17.73 14.01
CA GLN A 332 3.42 18.30 13.89
C GLN A 332 2.44 17.60 14.85
N ALA A 333 2.44 16.27 14.90
CA ALA A 333 1.55 15.49 15.74
C ALA A 333 1.73 15.76 17.24
N ILE A 334 2.98 15.87 17.72
CA ILE A 334 3.27 16.18 19.13
C ILE A 334 3.13 17.68 19.44
N GLY A 335 3.37 18.56 18.47
CA GLY A 335 3.21 20.01 18.61
C GLY A 335 1.74 20.45 18.74
N CYS A 336 0.84 19.84 17.97
CA CYS A 336 -0.60 20.13 18.04
C CYS A 336 -1.22 19.82 19.41
N LEU A 337 -0.68 18.86 20.17
CA LEU A 337 -1.19 18.51 21.51
C LEU A 337 -0.96 19.62 22.56
N ALA A 338 -0.17 20.66 22.26
CA ALA A 338 0.11 21.76 23.17
C ALA A 338 -0.64 23.07 22.85
N SER A 339 -1.21 23.23 21.65
CA SER A 339 -1.73 24.53 21.21
C SER A 339 -2.79 24.49 20.09
N CYS A 340 -3.48 23.36 19.88
CA CYS A 340 -4.64 23.26 18.99
C CYS A 340 -5.96 23.27 19.76
#